data_AF-A0A0A1WS57-F1
#
_entry.id   AF-A0A0A1WS57-F1
#
_cell.length_a   1.000
_cell.length_b   1.000
_cell.length_c   1.000
_cell.angle_alpha   90.00
_cell.angle_beta   90.00
_cell.angle_gamma   90.00
#
_symmetry.space_group_name_H-M   'P 1'
#
loop_
_entity.id
_entity.type
_entity.pdbx_description
1 polymer ?
#
loop_
_entity_poly.entity_id
_entity_poly.type
_entity_poly.pdbx_seq_one_letter_code
_entity_poly.pdbx_strand_id
1 'polypeptide(L)'
;MDCFKIFFVIVQLAAIARISVCEEISDRCKILQTTEMKRICIGKYPMEISYRYRDALMDIGAKYAIFQFIDRSGSHYYIAHFSSPLMGCVKAKAIKPLKYSCTTEDDKTEEIEIRSGIVMCLTENMHMADELLTFCGKEQMNPSEFVVLQYTIGPKSLTASSTNAAAFRMHSYLLVATILNCLNIRHMKIKFVGVIIGDYQRMPLQREAKKVKNKNIYKIV
;
A
#
# COMPACT_ATOMS: atom_id res chain seq x y z
N MET A 1 31.35 -16.77 -33.94
CA MET A 1 30.76 -15.89 -32.90
C MET A 1 29.25 -16.00 -33.05
N ASP A 2 28.51 -16.06 -31.92
CA ASP A 2 27.04 -15.83 -31.79
C ASP A 2 26.20 -16.92 -31.12
N CYS A 3 26.78 -18.05 -30.67
CA CYS A 3 26.03 -18.99 -29.83
C CYS A 3 25.91 -18.49 -28.36
N PHE A 4 26.97 -17.87 -27.82
CA PHE A 4 27.00 -17.35 -26.45
C PHE A 4 26.04 -16.17 -26.20
N LYS A 5 25.80 -15.32 -27.21
CA LYS A 5 24.86 -14.20 -27.09
C LYS A 5 23.42 -14.69 -27.04
N ILE A 6 23.08 -15.68 -27.87
CA ILE A 6 21.75 -16.30 -27.87
C ILE A 6 21.49 -17.00 -26.54
N PHE A 7 22.49 -17.71 -26.00
CA PHE A 7 22.38 -18.33 -24.67
C PHE A 7 22.12 -17.30 -23.56
N PHE A 8 22.81 -16.15 -23.58
CA PHE A 8 22.60 -15.11 -22.58
C PHE A 8 21.20 -14.49 -22.65
N VAL A 9 20.68 -14.28 -23.87
CA VAL A 9 19.32 -13.78 -24.09
C VAL A 9 18.27 -14.80 -23.62
N ILE A 10 18.48 -16.09 -23.90
CA ILE A 10 17.58 -17.17 -23.43
C ILE A 10 17.61 -17.28 -21.91
N VAL A 11 18.78 -17.19 -21.28
CA VAL A 11 18.91 -17.22 -19.81
C VAL A 11 18.28 -15.99 -19.17
N GLN A 12 18.43 -14.80 -19.74
CA GLN A 12 17.74 -13.61 -19.25
C GLN A 12 16.23 -13.69 -19.43
N LEU A 13 15.74 -14.17 -20.58
CA LEU A 13 14.32 -14.40 -20.80
C LEU A 13 13.77 -15.48 -19.87
N ALA A 14 14.52 -16.55 -19.59
CA ALA A 14 14.12 -17.58 -18.63
C ALA A 14 14.16 -17.09 -17.18
N ALA A 15 15.08 -16.18 -16.83
CA ALA A 15 15.11 -15.53 -15.53
C ALA A 15 13.93 -14.55 -15.37
N ILE A 16 13.62 -13.75 -16.39
CA ILE A 16 12.44 -12.87 -16.42
C ILE A 16 11.14 -13.68 -16.40
N ALA A 17 11.08 -14.79 -17.13
CA ALA A 17 9.96 -15.73 -17.10
C ALA A 17 9.86 -16.53 -15.80
N ARG A 18 10.91 -16.58 -14.97
CA ARG A 18 10.85 -17.12 -13.60
C ARG A 18 10.40 -16.08 -12.57
N ILE A 19 10.54 -14.78 -12.87
CA ILE A 19 10.01 -13.70 -12.03
C ILE A 19 8.46 -13.62 -12.14
N SER A 20 7.85 -14.27 -13.13
CA SER A 20 6.40 -14.15 -13.38
C SER A 20 5.50 -15.04 -12.51
N VAL A 21 6.01 -15.86 -11.59
CA VAL A 21 5.15 -16.69 -10.73
C VAL A 21 5.69 -16.77 -9.29
N CYS A 22 5.73 -15.63 -8.61
CA CYS A 22 5.60 -15.67 -7.15
C CYS A 22 4.10 -15.66 -6.83
N GLU A 23 3.47 -16.83 -6.89
CA GLU A 23 2.08 -17.05 -6.41
C GLU A 23 1.96 -16.94 -4.88
N GLU A 24 3.08 -16.83 -4.17
CA GLU A 24 3.11 -16.75 -2.72
C GLU A 24 2.97 -15.31 -2.20
N ILE A 25 2.11 -15.16 -1.19
CA ILE A 25 1.95 -13.93 -0.44
C ILE A 25 3.27 -13.63 0.27
N SER A 26 3.84 -12.43 0.02
CA SER A 26 5.06 -11.95 0.71
C SER A 26 4.93 -12.13 2.22
N ASP A 27 6.04 -12.40 2.92
CA ASP A 27 6.06 -12.54 4.38
C ASP A 27 5.34 -11.39 5.11
N ARG A 28 5.46 -10.16 4.60
CA ARG A 28 4.78 -8.97 5.16
C ARG A 28 3.26 -9.00 5.01
N CYS A 29 2.76 -9.74 4.04
CA CYS A 29 1.34 -9.85 3.72
C CYS A 29 0.69 -11.11 4.30
N LYS A 30 1.43 -11.97 5.01
CA LYS A 30 0.91 -13.24 5.58
C LYS A 30 -0.35 -13.09 6.41
N ILE A 31 -0.53 -11.93 7.06
CA ILE A 31 -1.74 -11.61 7.84
C ILE A 31 -3.03 -11.69 7.02
N LEU A 32 -2.98 -11.47 5.70
CA LEU A 32 -4.13 -11.56 4.80
C LEU A 32 -4.72 -12.96 4.72
N GLN A 33 -3.90 -14.01 4.85
CA GLN A 33 -4.36 -15.40 4.77
C GLN A 33 -5.12 -15.84 6.02
N THR A 34 -4.81 -15.23 7.17
CA THR A 34 -5.31 -15.68 8.46
C THR A 34 -6.50 -14.86 8.95
N THR A 35 -6.66 -13.64 8.47
CA THR A 35 -7.61 -12.67 9.06
C THR A 35 -8.71 -12.29 8.08
N GLU A 36 -9.96 -12.30 8.56
CA GLU A 36 -11.10 -11.73 7.83
C GLU A 36 -11.12 -10.20 7.95
N MET A 37 -11.51 -9.53 6.88
CA MET A 37 -11.65 -8.08 6.84
C MET A 37 -13.09 -7.67 6.55
N LYS A 38 -13.57 -6.62 7.22
CA LYS A 38 -14.91 -6.07 7.07
C LYS A 38 -14.84 -4.68 6.44
N ARG A 39 -15.64 -4.44 5.41
CA ARG A 39 -15.74 -3.13 4.74
C ARG A 39 -16.28 -2.11 5.74
N ILE A 40 -15.53 -1.04 5.96
CA ILE A 40 -15.93 0.06 6.84
C ILE A 40 -16.53 1.22 6.04
N CYS A 41 -16.03 1.47 4.83
CA CYS A 41 -16.53 2.57 4.00
C CYS A 41 -16.11 2.43 2.53
N ILE A 42 -16.79 3.17 1.65
CA ILE A 42 -16.44 3.38 0.26
C ILE A 42 -16.40 4.89 0.02
N GLY A 43 -15.30 5.37 -0.54
CA GLY A 43 -15.06 6.78 -0.79
C GLY A 43 -14.70 7.08 -2.24
N LYS A 44 -14.52 8.37 -2.52
CA LYS A 44 -13.91 8.87 -3.76
C LYS A 44 -12.58 9.52 -3.38
N TYR A 45 -11.54 9.24 -4.18
CA TYR A 45 -10.19 9.69 -3.92
C TYR A 45 -10.14 11.22 -3.95
N PRO A 46 -9.81 11.88 -2.83
CA PRO A 46 -9.91 13.33 -2.72
C PRO A 46 -8.77 14.03 -3.45
N MET A 47 -9.07 15.22 -3.97
CA MET A 47 -8.13 16.06 -4.70
C MET A 47 -6.95 16.49 -3.82
N GLU A 48 -7.23 16.75 -2.55
CA GLU A 48 -6.29 17.19 -1.53
C GLU A 48 -5.17 16.17 -1.31
N ILE A 49 -5.52 14.88 -1.27
CA ILE A 49 -4.53 13.80 -1.10
C ILE A 49 -3.69 13.64 -2.36
N SER A 50 -4.31 13.66 -3.55
CA SER A 50 -3.60 13.58 -4.82
C SER A 50 -2.52 14.66 -4.94
N TYR A 51 -2.86 15.93 -4.63
CA TYR A 51 -1.89 17.02 -4.68
C TYR A 51 -0.85 16.98 -3.57
N ARG A 52 -1.25 16.66 -2.33
CA ARG A 52 -0.36 16.65 -1.17
C ARG A 52 0.72 15.58 -1.29
N TYR A 53 0.33 14.38 -1.69
CA TYR A 53 1.22 13.21 -1.77
C TYR A 53 1.77 12.98 -3.17
N ARG A 54 1.34 13.77 -4.17
CA ARG A 54 1.70 13.58 -5.59
C ARG A 54 1.46 12.15 -6.05
N ASP A 55 0.34 11.56 -5.61
CA ASP A 55 0.00 10.18 -5.91
C ASP A 55 -0.35 10.05 -7.40
N ALA A 56 0.55 9.45 -8.16
CA ALA A 56 0.40 9.19 -9.58
C ALA A 56 -0.31 7.86 -9.88
N LEU A 57 -0.61 7.06 -8.85
CA LEU A 57 -1.29 5.78 -9.01
C LEU A 57 -2.80 5.90 -8.95
N MET A 58 -3.35 7.03 -8.48
CA MET A 58 -4.78 7.25 -8.30
C MET A 58 -5.29 8.48 -9.04
N ASP A 59 -6.38 8.32 -9.77
CA ASP A 59 -7.11 9.44 -10.36
C ASP A 59 -7.98 10.13 -9.31
N ILE A 60 -8.03 11.46 -9.36
CA ILE A 60 -8.96 12.25 -8.54
C ILE A 60 -10.40 11.79 -8.82
N GLY A 61 -11.15 11.53 -7.75
CA GLY A 61 -12.53 11.05 -7.84
C GLY A 61 -12.68 9.55 -8.11
N ALA A 62 -11.59 8.81 -8.33
CA ALA A 62 -11.62 7.35 -8.43
C ALA A 62 -12.16 6.74 -7.13
N LYS A 63 -12.91 5.64 -7.24
CA LYS A 63 -13.43 4.98 -6.04
C LYS A 63 -12.31 4.25 -5.30
N TYR A 64 -12.43 4.20 -3.98
CA TYR A 64 -11.70 3.27 -3.13
C TYR A 64 -12.62 2.73 -2.03
N ALA A 65 -12.28 1.57 -1.50
CA ALA A 65 -12.97 0.97 -0.36
C ALA A 65 -11.96 0.65 0.73
N ILE A 66 -12.34 0.90 1.98
CA ILE A 66 -11.52 0.55 3.14
C ILE A 66 -12.19 -0.60 3.88
N PHE A 67 -11.36 -1.56 4.27
CA PHE A 67 -11.71 -2.67 5.14
C PHE A 67 -10.84 -2.62 6.39
N GLN A 68 -11.43 -3.01 7.52
CA GLN A 68 -10.73 -3.19 8.79
C GLN A 68 -10.62 -4.68 9.09
N PHE A 69 -9.47 -5.09 9.64
CA PHE A 69 -9.22 -6.47 10.03
C PHE A 69 -9.98 -6.78 11.33
N ILE A 70 -10.82 -7.82 11.33
CA ILE A 70 -11.78 -8.08 12.42
C ILE A 70 -11.08 -8.53 13.71
N ASP A 71 -10.06 -9.38 13.62
CA ASP A 71 -9.41 -10.01 14.78
C ASP A 71 -8.19 -9.21 15.31
N ARG A 72 -8.09 -7.91 15.00
CA ARG A 72 -6.91 -7.07 15.27
C ARG A 72 -7.27 -5.77 15.97
N SER A 73 -6.24 -5.01 16.37
CA SER A 73 -6.28 -3.79 17.20
C SER A 73 -7.05 -2.59 16.62
N GLY A 74 -7.92 -2.78 15.63
CA GLY A 74 -8.64 -1.70 14.97
C GLY A 74 -7.75 -0.76 14.15
N SER A 75 -6.42 -0.89 14.20
CA SER A 75 -5.39 -0.08 13.50
C SER A 75 -4.86 -0.73 12.22
N HIS A 76 -5.44 -1.87 11.81
CA HIS A 76 -5.02 -2.64 10.65
C HIS A 76 -6.07 -2.50 9.54
N TYR A 77 -5.63 -2.06 8.37
CA TYR A 77 -6.54 -1.67 7.29
C TYR A 77 -6.13 -2.22 5.94
N TYR A 78 -7.12 -2.47 5.10
CA TYR A 78 -6.94 -2.84 3.69
C TYR A 78 -7.67 -1.81 2.84
N ILE A 79 -6.98 -1.21 1.88
CA ILE A 79 -7.51 -0.19 0.98
C ILE A 79 -7.51 -0.76 -0.43
N ALA A 80 -8.70 -1.05 -0.94
CA ALA A 80 -8.93 -1.48 -2.31
C ALA A 80 -9.17 -0.26 -3.20
N HIS A 81 -8.31 -0.07 -4.19
CA HIS A 81 -8.34 1.07 -5.10
C HIS A 81 -8.93 0.70 -6.46
N PHE A 82 -9.44 1.73 -7.13
CA PHE A 82 -10.22 1.62 -8.36
C PHE A 82 -11.45 0.74 -8.18
N SER A 83 -12.24 0.53 -9.23
CA SER A 83 -13.42 -0.37 -9.20
C SER A 83 -13.03 -1.86 -9.04
N SER A 84 -12.26 -2.16 -7.99
CA SER A 84 -11.87 -3.49 -7.56
C SER A 84 -13.14 -4.30 -7.29
N PRO A 85 -13.20 -5.58 -7.70
CA PRO A 85 -14.31 -6.47 -7.37
C PRO A 85 -14.59 -6.52 -5.85
N LEU A 86 -13.55 -6.31 -5.02
CA LEU A 86 -13.69 -6.23 -3.57
C LEU A 86 -14.67 -5.16 -3.11
N MET A 87 -14.92 -4.10 -3.90
CA MET A 87 -15.88 -3.06 -3.54
C MET A 87 -17.30 -3.58 -3.28
N GLY A 88 -17.70 -4.70 -3.89
CA GLY A 88 -19.01 -5.32 -3.66
C GLY A 88 -19.10 -6.11 -2.35
N CYS A 89 -17.98 -6.40 -1.71
CA CYS A 89 -17.93 -7.24 -0.52
C CYS A 89 -18.20 -6.44 0.76
N VAL A 90 -19.03 -6.99 1.65
CA VAL A 90 -19.15 -6.53 3.04
C VAL A 90 -18.05 -7.13 3.89
N LYS A 91 -17.71 -8.39 3.64
CA LYS A 91 -16.57 -9.08 4.26
C LYS A 91 -15.74 -9.76 3.19
N ALA A 92 -14.44 -9.87 3.44
CA ALA A 92 -13.55 -10.59 2.56
C ALA A 92 -12.44 -11.28 3.33
N LYS A 93 -11.90 -12.35 2.76
CA LYS A 93 -10.72 -13.06 3.28
C LYS A 93 -9.85 -13.49 2.12
N ALA A 94 -8.54 -13.22 2.19
CA ALA A 94 -7.64 -13.62 1.12
C ALA A 94 -7.44 -15.15 1.15
N ILE A 95 -7.62 -15.78 -0.01
CA ILE A 95 -7.31 -17.20 -0.25
C ILE A 95 -5.91 -17.28 -0.88
N LYS A 96 -5.63 -16.39 -1.84
CA LYS A 96 -4.34 -16.20 -2.53
C LYS A 96 -4.10 -14.68 -2.74
N PRO A 97 -2.92 -14.20 -3.20
CA PRO A 97 -2.64 -12.76 -3.30
C PRO A 97 -3.72 -11.94 -4.03
N LEU A 98 -4.34 -12.52 -5.07
CA LEU A 98 -5.37 -11.88 -5.89
C LEU A 98 -6.69 -12.65 -5.92
N LYS A 99 -6.88 -13.60 -5.00
CA LYS A 99 -8.12 -14.40 -4.89
C LYS A 99 -8.69 -14.29 -3.48
N TYR A 100 -9.96 -13.96 -3.39
CA TYR A 100 -10.62 -13.65 -2.12
C TYR A 100 -11.93 -14.42 -2.01
N SER A 101 -12.25 -14.88 -0.80
CA SER A 101 -13.63 -15.19 -0.41
C SER A 101 -14.31 -13.87 -0.11
N CYS A 102 -15.46 -13.60 -0.72
CA CYS A 102 -16.21 -12.35 -0.64
C CYS A 102 -17.63 -12.64 -0.18
N THR A 103 -18.05 -12.04 0.93
CA THR A 103 -19.44 -12.06 1.39
C THR A 103 -20.11 -10.74 1.04
N THR A 104 -21.19 -10.79 0.27
CA THR A 104 -21.94 -9.61 -0.19
C THR A 104 -22.98 -9.16 0.85
N GLU A 105 -23.72 -8.08 0.55
CA GLU A 105 -24.80 -7.58 1.42
C GLU A 105 -25.97 -8.57 1.58
N ASP A 106 -26.18 -9.43 0.57
CA ASP A 106 -27.21 -10.48 0.60
C ASP A 106 -26.76 -11.74 1.35
N ASP A 107 -25.67 -11.65 2.11
CA ASP A 107 -25.03 -12.76 2.85
C ASP A 107 -24.59 -13.95 1.95
N LYS A 108 -24.42 -13.69 0.66
CA LYS A 108 -23.88 -14.67 -0.29
C LYS A 108 -22.36 -14.62 -0.27
N THR A 109 -21.75 -15.79 -0.07
CA THR A 109 -20.29 -15.92 -0.12
C THR A 109 -19.87 -16.56 -1.44
N GLU A 110 -19.00 -15.87 -2.17
CA GLU A 110 -18.45 -16.30 -3.44
C GLU A 110 -16.95 -16.05 -3.52
N GLU A 111 -16.26 -16.82 -4.37
CA GLU A 111 -14.85 -16.57 -4.65
C GLU A 111 -14.72 -15.54 -5.77
N ILE A 112 -13.94 -14.50 -5.54
CA ILE A 112 -13.62 -13.48 -6.53
C ILE A 112 -12.13 -13.49 -6.84
N GLU A 113 -11.80 -13.21 -8.09
CA GLU A 113 -10.42 -13.13 -8.57
C GLU A 113 -10.16 -11.78 -9.22
N ILE A 114 -9.11 -11.11 -8.75
CA ILE A 114 -8.62 -9.86 -9.31
C ILE A 114 -7.63 -10.20 -10.42
N ARG A 115 -8.09 -10.18 -11.67
CA ARG A 115 -7.30 -10.61 -12.84
C ARG A 115 -5.95 -9.90 -12.98
N SER A 116 -5.88 -8.63 -12.61
CA SER A 116 -4.65 -7.85 -12.64
C SER A 116 -4.67 -6.81 -11.54
N GLY A 117 -3.65 -6.85 -10.68
CA GLY A 117 -3.51 -5.89 -9.61
C GLY A 117 -2.20 -6.04 -8.86
N ILE A 118 -1.88 -5.02 -8.09
CA ILE A 118 -0.71 -4.97 -7.21
C ILE A 118 -1.24 -4.93 -5.78
N VAL A 119 -0.64 -5.74 -4.90
CA VAL A 119 -0.90 -5.74 -3.46
C VAL A 119 0.40 -5.37 -2.75
N MET A 120 0.36 -4.34 -1.92
CA MET A 120 1.49 -3.88 -1.11
C MET A 120 1.10 -3.87 0.36
N CYS A 121 1.89 -4.53 1.21
CA CYS A 121 1.68 -4.54 2.66
C CYS A 121 2.76 -3.71 3.34
N LEU A 122 2.31 -2.75 4.14
CA LEU A 122 3.12 -1.73 4.76
C LEU A 122 2.91 -1.83 6.27
N THR A 123 4.00 -2.06 6.99
CA THR A 123 4.03 -2.26 8.44
C THR A 123 4.34 -0.98 9.21
N GLU A 124 4.31 0.16 8.53
CA GLU A 124 4.57 1.47 9.09
C GLU A 124 3.34 2.35 8.89
N ASN A 125 3.15 3.30 9.79
CA ASN A 125 2.08 4.28 9.69
C ASN A 125 2.23 5.07 8.39
N MET A 126 1.13 5.15 7.63
CA MET A 126 1.06 5.98 6.43
C MET A 126 0.05 7.09 6.62
N HIS A 127 0.54 8.32 6.71
CA HIS A 127 -0.30 9.51 6.80
C HIS A 127 -1.31 9.61 5.66
N MET A 128 -0.96 9.18 4.44
CA MET A 128 -1.90 9.14 3.31
C MET A 128 -3.08 8.20 3.59
N ALA A 129 -2.82 7.03 4.18
CA ALA A 129 -3.86 6.07 4.54
C ALA A 129 -4.73 6.60 5.68
N ASP A 130 -4.13 7.25 6.69
CA ASP A 130 -4.86 7.88 7.81
C ASP A 130 -5.78 9.02 7.33
N GLU A 131 -5.33 9.80 6.34
CA GLU A 131 -6.17 10.80 5.71
C GLU A 131 -7.31 10.15 4.92
N LEU A 132 -7.05 9.13 4.10
CA LEU A 132 -8.11 8.38 3.41
C LEU A 132 -9.12 7.78 4.39
N LEU A 133 -8.66 7.24 5.52
CA LEU A 133 -9.51 6.76 6.61
C LEU A 133 -10.42 7.88 7.14
N THR A 134 -9.86 9.08 7.33
CA THR A 134 -10.60 10.25 7.83
C THR A 134 -11.61 10.78 6.81
N PHE A 135 -11.27 10.80 5.51
CA PHE A 135 -12.19 11.24 4.45
C PHE A 135 -13.34 10.25 4.21
N CYS A 136 -13.09 8.96 4.42
CA CYS A 136 -14.04 7.88 4.15
C CYS A 136 -14.91 7.54 5.35
N GLY A 137 -14.30 7.55 6.55
CA GLY A 137 -14.97 7.27 7.81
C GLY A 137 -15.80 8.45 8.31
N LYS A 138 -16.90 8.14 8.99
CA LYS A 138 -17.72 9.15 9.69
C LYS A 138 -17.25 9.38 11.14
N GLU A 139 -16.46 8.45 11.67
CA GLU A 139 -16.00 8.42 13.05
C GLU A 139 -14.48 8.56 13.11
N GLN A 140 -13.97 8.95 14.29
CA GLN A 140 -12.54 9.06 14.52
C GLN A 140 -11.90 7.66 14.49
N MET A 141 -11.20 7.36 13.39
CA MET A 141 -10.48 6.11 13.21
C MET A 141 -9.15 6.11 13.96
N ASN A 142 -8.71 4.93 14.39
CA ASN A 142 -7.35 4.78 14.92
C ASN A 142 -6.33 5.02 13.79
N PRO A 143 -5.17 5.63 14.10
CA PRO A 143 -4.08 5.71 13.15
C PRO A 143 -3.69 4.31 12.67
N SER A 144 -3.32 4.21 11.40
CA SER A 144 -2.90 2.95 10.82
C SER A 144 -1.53 2.51 11.35
N GLU A 145 -1.44 1.28 11.81
CA GLU A 145 -0.17 0.62 12.15
C GLU A 145 0.25 -0.36 11.05
N PHE A 146 -0.74 -0.89 10.33
CA PHE A 146 -0.55 -1.77 9.20
C PHE A 146 -1.58 -1.46 8.11
N VAL A 147 -1.11 -1.30 6.88
CA VAL A 147 -1.96 -1.00 5.73
C VAL A 147 -1.61 -1.93 4.58
N VAL A 148 -2.65 -2.49 3.97
CA VAL A 148 -2.55 -3.15 2.68
C VAL A 148 -3.14 -2.24 1.62
N LEU A 149 -2.35 -1.90 0.61
CA LEU A 149 -2.83 -1.19 -0.56
C LEU A 149 -3.01 -2.19 -1.70
N GLN A 150 -4.22 -2.27 -2.25
CA GLN A 150 -4.50 -3.04 -3.45
C GLN A 150 -4.90 -2.11 -4.58
N TYR A 151 -4.20 -2.19 -5.70
CA TYR A 151 -4.49 -1.45 -6.92
C TYR A 151 -4.96 -2.42 -7.99
N THR A 152 -6.13 -2.17 -8.58
CA THR A 152 -6.63 -2.96 -9.71
C THR A 152 -6.13 -2.33 -11.00
N ILE A 153 -5.32 -3.05 -11.79
CA ILE A 153 -4.80 -2.55 -13.06
C ILE A 153 -5.78 -2.96 -14.16
N GLY A 154 -6.64 -2.02 -14.57
CA GLY A 154 -7.50 -2.17 -15.73
C GLY A 154 -6.96 -1.44 -16.97
N PRO A 155 -7.51 -1.68 -18.17
CA PRO A 155 -7.12 -1.01 -19.41
C PRO A 155 -7.32 0.53 -19.41
N LYS A 156 -7.92 1.09 -18.36
CA LYS A 156 -8.09 2.55 -18.16
C LYS A 156 -7.26 3.11 -16.99
N SER A 157 -6.51 2.30 -16.25
CA SER A 157 -5.88 2.70 -14.98
C SER A 157 -4.47 3.29 -15.11
N LEU A 158 -3.93 3.38 -16.34
CA LEU A 158 -2.61 3.94 -16.59
C LEU A 158 -2.74 5.04 -17.65
N THR A 159 -3.32 6.17 -17.28
CA THR A 159 -2.91 7.44 -17.90
C THR A 159 -1.50 7.71 -17.41
N ALA A 160 -0.53 7.08 -18.08
CA ALA A 160 0.86 7.46 -17.97
C ALA A 160 0.93 8.95 -18.30
N SER A 161 1.18 9.77 -17.27
CA SER A 161 1.65 11.13 -17.48
C SER A 161 2.84 11.03 -18.43
N SER A 162 2.71 11.68 -19.59
CA SER A 162 3.74 11.75 -20.63
C SER A 162 4.91 12.58 -20.13
N THR A 163 5.67 12.03 -19.21
CA THR A 163 7.05 12.44 -18.96
C THR A 163 7.93 11.53 -19.81
N ASN A 164 8.59 12.18 -20.77
CA ASN A 164 9.66 11.67 -21.62
C ASN A 164 10.36 10.46 -21.00
N ALA A 165 10.51 9.40 -21.79
CA ALA A 165 11.32 8.24 -21.46
C ALA A 165 12.75 8.68 -21.11
N ALA A 166 12.98 9.02 -19.85
CA ALA A 166 14.28 8.96 -19.24
C ALA A 166 14.59 7.48 -19.17
N ALA A 167 15.33 7.00 -20.16
CA ALA A 167 15.95 5.70 -20.14
C ALA A 167 16.69 5.56 -18.80
N PHE A 168 16.10 4.83 -17.87
CA PHE A 168 16.82 4.33 -16.71
C PHE A 168 17.90 3.39 -17.25
N ARG A 169 19.09 3.93 -17.51
CA ARG A 169 20.32 3.15 -17.60
C ARG A 169 20.59 2.57 -16.22
N MET A 170 19.84 1.53 -15.85
CA MET A 170 20.20 0.69 -14.74
C MET A 170 21.57 0.09 -15.07
N HIS A 171 22.59 0.59 -14.38
CA HIS A 171 23.91 0.00 -14.42
C HIS A 171 23.78 -1.48 -14.06
N SER A 172 24.37 -2.34 -14.90
CA SER A 172 24.38 -3.80 -14.80
C SER A 172 24.77 -4.34 -13.42
N TYR A 173 25.39 -3.52 -12.57
CA TYR A 173 25.76 -3.82 -11.18
C TYR A 173 24.57 -3.96 -10.22
N LEU A 174 23.42 -3.33 -10.48
CA LEU A 174 22.23 -3.43 -9.60
C LEU A 174 21.47 -4.76 -9.77
N LEU A 175 21.55 -5.40 -10.93
CA LEU A 175 20.97 -6.73 -11.17
C LEU A 175 21.74 -7.85 -10.44
N VAL A 176 23.04 -7.67 -10.21
CA VAL A 176 23.86 -8.67 -9.51
C VAL A 176 23.56 -8.66 -8.00
N ALA A 177 23.26 -7.49 -7.42
CA ALA A 177 22.93 -7.35 -6.00
C ALA A 177 21.60 -8.00 -5.61
N THR A 178 20.58 -7.96 -6.49
CA THR A 178 19.30 -8.64 -6.27
C THR A 178 19.40 -10.16 -6.45
N ILE A 179 20.24 -10.63 -7.38
CA ILE A 179 20.49 -12.07 -7.57
C ILE A 179 21.28 -12.65 -6.37
N LEU A 180 22.24 -11.92 -5.80
CA LEU A 180 22.96 -12.38 -4.60
C LEU A 180 22.09 -12.41 -3.33
N ASN A 181 21.15 -11.47 -3.17
CA ASN A 181 20.25 -11.46 -2.01
C ASN A 181 19.23 -12.60 -2.00
N CYS A 182 18.86 -13.15 -3.16
CA CYS A 182 18.00 -14.34 -3.22
C CYS A 182 18.77 -15.65 -2.98
N LEU A 183 20.10 -15.66 -3.14
CA LEU A 183 20.93 -16.87 -3.06
C LEU A 183 21.60 -17.11 -1.71
N ASN A 184 21.52 -16.19 -0.74
CA ASN A 184 22.26 -16.32 0.52
C ASN A 184 21.47 -16.00 1.80
N ILE A 185 20.40 -16.77 2.07
CA ILE A 185 19.87 -16.93 3.44
C ILE A 185 19.86 -18.42 3.79
N ARG A 186 21.06 -19.00 3.93
CA ARG A 186 21.31 -20.05 4.92
C ARG A 186 22.66 -19.78 5.59
N HIS A 187 22.58 -19.34 6.85
CA HIS A 187 23.66 -19.19 7.83
C HIS A 187 24.74 -18.14 7.54
N MET A 188 24.53 -16.90 8.01
CA MET A 188 25.64 -16.09 8.50
C MET A 188 25.20 -15.12 9.61
N LYS A 189 25.68 -15.36 10.84
CA LYS A 189 25.69 -14.35 11.91
C LYS A 189 26.72 -13.30 11.50
N ILE A 190 26.27 -12.12 11.08
CA ILE A 190 27.14 -10.97 10.85
C ILE A 190 26.85 -9.96 11.95
N LYS A 191 27.82 -9.77 12.85
CA LYS A 191 27.90 -8.60 13.73
C LYS A 191 28.19 -7.38 12.85
N PHE A 192 27.25 -6.45 12.75
CA PHE A 192 27.56 -5.13 12.22
C PHE A 192 28.11 -4.24 13.34
N VAL A 193 29.40 -3.94 13.22
CA VAL A 193 30.07 -2.80 13.88
C VAL A 193 29.57 -1.53 13.19
N GLY A 194 29.21 -0.54 14.01
CA GLY A 194 28.52 0.67 13.57
C GLY A 194 29.36 1.59 12.68
N VAL A 195 28.65 2.35 11.84
CA VAL A 195 29.09 3.65 11.32
C VAL A 195 27.89 4.57 11.42
N ILE A 196 28.01 5.56 12.32
CA ILE A 196 27.16 6.75 12.43
C ILE A 196 27.62 7.75 11.36
N ILE A 197 26.68 8.55 10.84
CA ILE A 197 26.75 9.94 10.31
C ILE A 197 25.68 10.04 9.19
N GLY A 198 24.71 10.97 9.18
CA GLY A 198 24.44 12.09 10.07
C GLY A 198 23.10 12.76 9.71
N ASP A 199 22.47 13.29 10.76
CA ASP A 199 21.61 14.47 10.86
C ASP A 199 20.65 14.84 9.71
N TYR A 200 19.37 14.48 9.90
CA TYR A 200 18.25 15.22 9.31
C TYR A 200 17.67 16.16 10.37
N GLN A 201 17.78 17.47 10.10
CA GLN A 201 17.36 18.54 10.98
C GLN A 201 15.87 18.49 11.32
N ARG A 202 15.61 18.61 12.62
CA ARG A 202 14.31 18.76 13.27
C ARG A 202 13.85 20.22 13.13
N MET A 203 12.78 20.49 12.36
CA MET A 203 12.09 21.78 12.39
C MET A 203 10.97 21.78 13.46
N PRO A 204 10.89 22.81 14.33
CA PRO A 204 9.92 22.85 15.42
C PRO A 204 8.55 23.40 14.99
N LEU A 205 7.50 22.70 15.39
CA LEU A 205 6.12 23.19 15.44
C LEU A 205 6.00 24.31 16.49
N GLN A 206 5.78 25.55 16.05
CA GLN A 206 5.31 26.61 16.96
C GLN A 206 3.82 26.40 17.26
N ARG A 207 3.51 26.16 18.54
CA ARG A 207 2.19 26.38 19.13
C ARG A 207 2.15 27.79 19.69
N GLU A 208 1.40 28.70 19.08
CA GLU A 208 0.90 29.88 19.78
C GLU A 208 -0.43 29.55 20.46
N ALA A 209 -0.39 29.37 21.77
CA ALA A 209 -1.57 29.38 22.62
C ALA A 209 -1.88 30.83 23.00
N LYS A 210 -2.87 31.46 22.36
CA LYS A 210 -3.39 32.77 22.78
C LYS A 210 -4.41 32.58 23.91
N LYS A 211 -3.93 32.82 25.12
CA LYS A 211 -4.68 32.95 26.37
C LYS A 211 -5.34 34.34 26.40
N VAL A 212 -6.65 34.44 26.19
CA VAL A 212 -7.39 35.68 26.49
C VAL A 212 -8.17 35.49 27.79
N LYS A 213 -7.74 36.25 28.80
CA LYS A 213 -8.34 36.38 30.13
C LYS A 213 -9.69 37.08 30.03
N ASN A 214 -10.70 36.38 30.53
CA ASN A 214 -11.71 36.83 31.49
C ASN A 214 -11.77 38.34 31.82
N LYS A 215 -12.95 38.95 31.63
CA LYS A 215 -13.36 40.14 32.38
C LYS A 215 -14.83 40.04 32.75
N ASN A 216 -15.05 39.88 34.06
CA ASN A 216 -16.32 40.05 34.77
C ASN A 216 -17.03 41.34 34.34
N ILE A 217 -18.35 41.27 34.17
CA ILE A 217 -19.24 42.35 34.61
C ILE A 217 -20.43 41.71 35.35
N TYR A 218 -20.56 42.15 36.60
CA TYR A 218 -21.65 41.89 37.52
C TYR A 218 -22.78 42.91 37.28
N LYS A 219 -24.03 42.42 37.31
CA LYS A 219 -25.15 42.90 38.18
C LYS A 219 -26.13 43.98 37.66
N ILE A 220 -27.34 43.87 38.26
CA ILE A 220 -28.41 44.87 38.51
C ILE A 220 -29.44 44.99 37.35
N VAL A 221 -30.76 44.79 37.44
CA VAL A 221 -31.81 44.53 38.48
C VAL A 221 -32.68 43.39 37.99
#